data_AF-A0A535X335-F1
#
_entry.id   AF-A0A535X335-F1
#
_cell.length_a   1.000
_cell.length_b   1.000
_cell.length_c   1.000
_cell.angle_alpha   90.00
_cell.angle_beta   90.00
_cell.angle_gamma   90.00
#
_symmetry.space_group_name_H-M   'P 1'
#
loop_
_entity.id
_entity.type
_entity.pdbx_description
1 polymer ?
#
loop_
_entity_poly.entity_id
_entity_poly.type
_entity_poly.pdbx_seq_one_letter_code
_entity_poly.pdbx_strand_id
1 'polypeptide(L)'
;MRIQIRLLAAAGLGFALAACDPTLGLGLPSERVLEDGAANTLTQAKGFDINGTYSTSAGELWAIDVQLVRPNTEHATASTGDQKVEAIVLGEAAYFRGQKFLAARMGSDPLSQNLVKAAGSSWWKGSPSF
;
A
#
# COMPACT_ATOMS: atom_id res chain seq x y z
N MET A 1 -40.23 -16.65 -48.58
CA MET A 1 -39.10 -17.32 -47.90
C MET A 1 -37.84 -16.43 -47.88
N ARG A 2 -37.92 -15.23 -47.26
CA ARG A 2 -36.78 -14.28 -47.16
C ARG A 2 -36.66 -13.56 -45.81
N ILE A 3 -37.65 -13.72 -44.93
CA ILE A 3 -37.69 -13.08 -43.60
C ILE A 3 -37.03 -13.97 -42.52
N GLN A 4 -37.02 -15.29 -42.70
CA GLN A 4 -36.46 -16.20 -41.68
C GLN A 4 -34.93 -16.26 -41.65
N ILE A 5 -34.23 -15.91 -42.74
CA ILE A 5 -32.75 -15.96 -42.79
C ILE A 5 -32.10 -14.76 -42.06
N ARG A 6 -32.80 -13.62 -41.95
CA ARG A 6 -32.27 -12.44 -41.25
C ARG A 6 -32.29 -12.55 -39.72
N LEU A 7 -33.17 -13.40 -39.17
CA LEU A 7 -33.27 -13.62 -37.72
C LEU A 7 -32.18 -14.56 -37.19
N LEU A 8 -31.74 -15.55 -37.97
CA LEU A 8 -30.65 -16.44 -37.54
C LEU A 8 -29.27 -15.77 -37.59
N ALA A 9 -29.04 -14.83 -38.51
CA ALA A 9 -27.78 -14.09 -38.59
C ALA A 9 -27.60 -13.09 -37.43
N ALA A 10 -28.70 -12.54 -36.90
CA ALA A 10 -28.67 -11.62 -35.76
C ALA A 10 -28.42 -12.35 -34.42
N ALA A 11 -28.90 -13.60 -34.27
CA ALA A 11 -28.64 -14.40 -33.09
C ALA A 11 -27.18 -14.89 -33.02
N GLY A 12 -26.55 -15.21 -34.15
CA GLY A 12 -25.15 -15.66 -34.19
C GLY A 12 -24.12 -14.58 -33.86
N LEU A 13 -24.40 -13.31 -34.19
CA LEU A 13 -23.48 -12.19 -33.93
C LEU A 13 -23.50 -11.73 -32.45
N GLY A 14 -24.56 -12.05 -31.71
CA GLY A 14 -24.66 -11.75 -30.27
C GLY A 14 -23.81 -12.68 -29.40
N PHE A 15 -23.62 -13.95 -29.80
CA PHE A 15 -22.79 -14.90 -29.05
C PHE A 15 -21.29 -14.73 -29.27
N ALA A 16 -20.87 -14.11 -30.38
CA ALA A 16 -19.45 -13.85 -30.64
C ALA A 16 -18.88 -12.67 -29.83
N LEU A 17 -19.74 -11.70 -29.43
CA LEU A 17 -19.33 -10.54 -28.63
C LEU A 17 -19.39 -10.79 -27.12
N ALA A 18 -20.12 -11.82 -26.66
CA ALA A 18 -20.16 -12.23 -25.25
C ALA A 18 -18.97 -13.12 -24.82
N ALA A 19 -18.08 -13.48 -25.75
CA ALA A 19 -16.84 -14.21 -25.46
C ALA A 19 -15.65 -13.28 -25.16
N CYS A 20 -15.80 -11.96 -25.37
CA CYS A 20 -14.92 -10.95 -24.78
C CYS A 20 -15.51 -10.55 -23.43
N ASP A 21 -15.13 -11.30 -22.40
CA ASP A 21 -15.32 -11.08 -20.97
C ASP A 21 -16.64 -10.41 -20.54
N PRO A 22 -17.73 -11.18 -20.32
CA PRO A 22 -19.01 -10.64 -19.86
C PRO A 22 -18.97 -10.22 -18.38
N THR A 23 -17.83 -10.34 -17.70
CA THR A 23 -17.65 -9.71 -16.40
C THR A 23 -17.63 -8.21 -16.64
N LEU A 24 -18.66 -7.49 -16.20
CA LEU A 24 -18.76 -6.03 -16.27
C LEU A 24 -17.71 -5.34 -15.34
N GLY A 25 -16.46 -5.77 -15.37
CA GLY A 25 -15.47 -5.59 -14.29
C GLY A 25 -15.81 -6.37 -13.02
N LEU A 26 -16.74 -7.32 -13.13
CA LEU A 26 -17.30 -8.09 -12.02
C LEU A 26 -16.71 -9.49 -12.07
N GLY A 27 -15.60 -9.72 -11.37
CA GLY A 27 -14.89 -11.00 -11.33
C GLY A 27 -15.83 -12.21 -11.24
N LEU A 28 -15.38 -13.36 -11.77
CA LEU A 28 -16.16 -14.59 -11.82
C LEU A 28 -16.77 -14.89 -10.43
N PRO A 29 -17.95 -15.51 -10.32
CA PRO A 29 -18.58 -15.79 -9.03
C PRO A 29 -17.63 -16.48 -8.02
N SER A 30 -16.70 -17.30 -8.50
CA SER A 30 -15.63 -17.91 -7.71
C SER A 30 -14.57 -16.92 -7.22
N GLU A 31 -14.20 -15.91 -8.03
CA GLU A 31 -13.23 -14.87 -7.65
C GLU A 31 -13.79 -13.98 -6.54
N ARG A 32 -15.06 -13.57 -6.64
CA ARG A 32 -15.71 -12.79 -5.58
C ARG A 32 -15.74 -13.51 -4.24
N VAL A 33 -16.01 -14.82 -4.24
CA VAL A 33 -15.99 -15.62 -3.02
C VAL A 33 -14.59 -15.65 -2.39
N LEU A 34 -13.53 -15.67 -3.21
CA LEU A 34 -12.16 -15.58 -2.73
C LEU A 34 -11.84 -14.19 -2.17
N GLU A 35 -12.25 -13.13 -2.87
CA GLU A 35 -12.08 -11.74 -2.45
C GLU A 35 -12.81 -11.44 -1.13
N ASP A 36 -14.08 -11.84 -1.02
CA ASP A 36 -14.89 -11.70 0.19
C ASP A 36 -14.30 -12.48 1.35
N GLY A 37 -13.83 -13.71 1.09
CA GLY A 37 -13.14 -14.54 2.09
C GLY A 37 -11.85 -13.90 2.60
N ALA A 38 -11.04 -13.34 1.70
CA ALA A 38 -9.82 -12.62 2.04
C ALA A 38 -10.12 -11.35 2.84
N ALA A 39 -11.09 -10.54 2.39
CA ALA A 39 -11.51 -9.32 3.06
C ALA A 39 -12.02 -9.60 4.49
N ASN A 40 -12.83 -10.64 4.66
CA ASN A 40 -13.33 -11.08 5.96
C ASN A 40 -12.18 -11.52 6.87
N THR A 41 -11.21 -12.29 6.34
CA THR A 41 -10.01 -12.73 7.09
C THR A 41 -9.18 -11.54 7.56
N LEU A 42 -8.90 -10.57 6.69
CA LEU A 42 -8.14 -9.35 7.02
C LEU A 42 -8.88 -8.47 8.05
N THR A 43 -10.21 -8.43 7.98
CA THR A 43 -11.04 -7.67 8.92
C THR A 43 -10.96 -8.25 10.33
N GLN A 44 -10.92 -9.58 10.45
CA GLN A 44 -10.88 -10.27 11.74
C GLN A 44 -9.45 -10.44 12.30
N ALA A 45 -8.42 -10.26 11.49
CA ALA A 45 -7.03 -10.37 11.90
C ALA A 45 -6.69 -9.37 13.02
N LYS A 46 -6.06 -9.85 14.10
CA LYS A 46 -5.60 -9.02 15.23
C LYS A 46 -4.29 -8.30 14.94
N GLY A 47 -3.55 -8.77 13.95
CA GLY A 47 -2.35 -8.13 13.46
C GLY A 47 -1.94 -8.74 12.13
N PHE A 48 -1.07 -8.05 11.43
CA PHE A 48 -0.53 -8.48 10.14
C PHE A 48 0.80 -7.81 9.88
N ASP A 49 1.60 -8.49 9.07
CA ASP A 49 2.88 -8.02 8.58
C ASP A 49 2.76 -7.73 7.08
N ILE A 50 3.22 -6.56 6.65
CA ILE A 50 3.25 -6.11 5.26
C ILE A 50 4.71 -5.85 4.91
N ASN A 51 5.27 -6.68 4.04
CA ASN A 51 6.61 -6.48 3.49
C ASN A 51 6.48 -6.25 1.98
N GLY A 52 7.20 -5.27 1.46
CA GLY A 52 7.18 -4.98 0.04
C GLY A 52 8.08 -3.84 -0.37
N THR A 53 7.90 -3.39 -1.60
CA THR A 53 8.59 -2.23 -2.14
C THR A 53 7.61 -1.31 -2.83
N TYR A 54 7.90 -0.01 -2.85
CA TYR A 54 7.18 0.98 -3.64
C TYR A 54 8.17 1.89 -4.35
N SER A 55 7.79 2.37 -5.52
CA SER A 55 8.53 3.41 -6.23
C SER A 55 7.87 4.77 -6.04
N THR A 56 8.67 5.80 -5.82
CA THR A 56 8.17 7.19 -5.84
C THR A 56 8.00 7.66 -7.27
N SER A 57 7.29 8.77 -7.47
CA SER A 57 7.19 9.43 -8.78
C SER A 57 8.54 9.89 -9.34
N ALA A 58 9.56 10.02 -8.48
CA ALA A 58 10.93 10.34 -8.87
C ALA A 58 11.76 9.09 -9.25
N GLY A 59 11.18 7.89 -9.19
CA GLY A 59 11.82 6.63 -9.55
C GLY A 59 12.64 5.98 -8.44
N GLU A 60 12.62 6.54 -7.22
CA GLU A 60 13.32 5.96 -6.08
C GLU A 60 12.55 4.75 -5.55
N LEU A 61 13.24 3.62 -5.40
CA LEU A 61 12.68 2.39 -4.85
C LEU A 61 12.89 2.35 -3.34
N TRP A 62 11.79 2.20 -2.60
CA TRP A 62 11.77 2.06 -1.15
C TRP A 62 11.35 0.64 -0.79
N ALA A 63 12.06 0.02 0.14
CA ALA A 63 11.63 -1.19 0.81
C ALA A 63 10.92 -0.84 2.11
N ILE A 64 9.80 -1.52 2.38
CA ILE A 64 9.00 -1.35 3.59
C ILE A 64 8.79 -2.69 4.29
N ASP A 65 8.75 -2.63 5.62
CA ASP A 65 8.30 -3.71 6.49
C ASP A 65 7.43 -3.05 7.57
N VAL A 66 6.14 -3.40 7.61
CA VAL A 66 5.14 -2.81 8.51
C VAL A 66 4.45 -3.93 9.26
N GLN A 67 4.51 -3.88 10.58
CA GLN A 67 3.84 -4.80 11.49
C GLN A 67 2.75 -4.02 12.21
N LEU A 68 1.50 -4.38 11.97
CA LEU A 68 0.35 -3.79 12.65
C LEU A 68 -0.20 -4.77 13.67
N VAL A 69 -0.45 -4.29 14.89
CA VAL A 69 -1.21 -4.98 15.92
C VAL A 69 -2.39 -4.09 16.33
N ARG A 70 -3.61 -4.61 16.14
CA ARG A 70 -4.83 -3.92 16.56
C ARG A 70 -4.89 -3.82 18.09
N PRO A 71 -5.45 -2.72 18.64
CA PRO A 71 -6.17 -1.66 17.91
C PRO A 71 -5.29 -0.55 17.34
N ASN A 72 -4.06 -0.34 17.83
CA ASN A 72 -3.33 0.92 17.59
C ASN A 72 -1.81 0.82 17.84
N THR A 73 -1.20 -0.34 17.60
CA THR A 73 0.26 -0.52 17.69
C THR A 73 0.82 -0.81 16.31
N GLU A 74 1.84 -0.07 15.91
CA GLU A 74 2.52 -0.28 14.63
C GLU A 74 4.03 -0.20 14.82
N HIS A 75 4.75 -1.08 14.14
CA HIS A 75 6.18 -0.97 13.93
C HIS A 75 6.42 -0.96 12.43
N ALA A 76 7.09 0.07 11.94
CA ALA A 76 7.36 0.23 10.52
C ALA A 76 8.83 0.52 10.29
N THR A 77 9.41 -0.06 9.26
CA THR A 77 10.70 0.33 8.72
C THR A 77 10.55 0.65 7.25
N ALA A 78 11.20 1.73 6.82
CA ALA A 78 11.32 2.09 5.41
C ALA A 78 12.78 2.39 5.11
N SER A 79 13.27 1.92 3.97
CA SER A 79 14.66 2.16 3.56
C SER A 79 14.82 2.29 2.06
N THR A 80 15.77 3.13 1.65
CA THR A 80 16.22 3.29 0.28
C THR A 80 17.69 3.68 0.29
N GLY A 81 18.50 3.10 -0.61
CA GLY A 81 19.95 3.36 -0.65
C GLY A 81 20.60 3.25 0.73
N ASP A 82 21.13 4.37 1.22
CA ASP A 82 21.76 4.49 2.54
C ASP A 82 20.86 5.15 3.61
N GLN A 83 19.62 5.47 3.27
CA GLN A 83 18.61 6.02 4.15
C GLN A 83 17.74 4.90 4.74
N LYS A 84 17.50 5.00 6.04
CA LYS A 84 16.55 4.14 6.76
C LYS A 84 15.83 4.97 7.81
N VAL A 85 14.54 4.74 7.92
CA VAL A 85 13.71 5.21 9.02
C VAL A 85 12.99 4.04 9.64
N GLU A 86 12.91 4.07 10.96
CA GLU A 86 12.12 3.16 11.77
C GLU A 86 11.11 3.99 12.56
N ALA A 87 9.89 3.50 12.66
CA ALA A 87 8.81 4.11 13.39
C ALA A 87 8.17 3.09 14.33
N ILE A 88 7.86 3.51 15.55
CA ILE A 88 6.99 2.80 16.48
C ILE A 88 5.82 3.73 16.80
N VAL A 89 4.61 3.31 16.48
CA VAL A 89 3.37 4.04 16.78
C VAL A 89 2.63 3.30 17.90
N LEU A 90 2.31 4.03 18.95
CA LEU A 90 1.56 3.56 20.12
C LEU A 90 0.40 4.53 20.36
N GLY A 91 -0.79 4.19 19.86
CA GLY A 91 -1.94 5.08 19.90
C GLY A 91 -1.68 6.38 19.14
N GLU A 92 -1.70 7.51 19.84
CA GLU A 92 -1.45 8.83 19.25
C GLU A 92 0.02 9.26 19.27
N ALA A 93 0.91 8.44 19.86
CA ALA A 93 2.33 8.74 19.93
C ALA A 93 3.09 7.98 18.85
N ALA A 94 3.89 8.70 18.05
CA ALA A 94 4.84 8.10 17.13
C ALA A 94 6.28 8.45 17.52
N TYR A 95 7.14 7.44 17.49
CA TYR A 95 8.56 7.55 17.77
C TYR A 95 9.31 7.12 16.52
N PHE A 96 10.31 7.91 16.13
CA PHE A 96 11.06 7.70 14.90
C PHE A 96 12.55 7.60 15.20
N ARG A 97 13.26 6.85 14.36
CA ARG A 97 14.72 6.68 14.40
C ARG A 97 15.27 6.57 12.97
N GLY A 98 16.41 7.20 12.70
CA GLY A 98 16.97 7.29 11.33
C GLY A 98 17.59 8.65 10.98
N GLN A 99 18.85 8.87 11.38
CA GLN A 99 19.49 10.19 11.26
C GLN A 99 19.53 10.75 9.84
N LYS A 100 19.89 9.93 8.84
CA LYS A 100 19.99 10.39 7.44
C LYS A 100 18.62 10.76 6.87
N PHE A 101 17.59 10.00 7.23
CA PHE A 101 16.22 10.33 6.87
C PHE A 101 15.79 11.67 7.48
N LEU A 102 16.08 11.88 8.77
CA LEU A 102 15.81 13.15 9.44
C LEU A 102 16.57 14.31 8.78
N ALA A 103 17.86 14.12 8.46
CA ALA A 103 18.69 15.12 7.80
C ALA A 103 18.12 15.55 6.45
N ALA A 104 17.62 14.60 5.65
CA ALA A 104 17.02 14.86 4.36
C ALA A 104 15.71 15.67 4.47
N ARG A 105 14.96 15.51 5.58
CA ARG A 105 13.67 16.19 5.78
C ARG A 105 13.80 17.58 6.39
N MET A 106 14.82 17.80 7.21
CA MET A 106 15.02 19.05 7.97
C MET A 106 15.66 20.19 7.14
N GLY A 107 16.10 19.92 5.91
CA GLY A 107 16.76 20.93 5.07
C GLY A 107 18.22 21.18 5.48
N SER A 108 18.88 22.17 4.87
CA SER A 108 20.33 22.37 4.98
C SER A 108 20.77 23.49 5.93
N ASP A 109 19.85 24.15 6.65
CA ASP A 109 20.22 25.25 7.53
C ASP A 109 21.00 24.77 8.77
N PRO A 110 21.92 25.59 9.32
CA PRO A 110 22.80 25.16 10.41
C PRO A 110 22.06 24.75 11.68
N LEU A 111 20.92 25.35 11.99
CA LEU A 111 20.16 25.06 13.20
C LEU A 111 19.53 23.67 13.10
N SER A 112 18.85 23.40 12.00
CA SER A 112 18.27 22.10 11.67
C SER A 112 19.32 20.99 11.65
N GLN A 113 20.49 21.26 11.07
CA GLN A 113 21.58 20.28 11.02
C GLN A 113 22.19 20.01 12.41
N ASN A 114 22.21 21.00 13.31
CA ASN A 114 22.61 20.77 14.69
C ASN A 114 21.59 19.90 15.44
N LEU A 115 20.29 20.06 15.18
CA LEU A 115 19.25 19.18 15.72
C LEU A 115 19.41 17.74 15.22
N VAL A 116 19.69 17.55 13.93
CA VAL A 116 19.97 16.22 13.35
C VAL A 116 21.18 15.57 13.98
N LYS A 117 22.26 16.33 14.21
CA LYS A 117 23.47 15.84 14.89
C LYS A 117 23.19 15.47 16.34
N ALA A 118 22.41 16.29 17.05
CA ALA A 118 22.03 16.05 18.44
C ALA A 118 21.10 14.83 18.57
N ALA A 119 20.18 14.63 17.64
CA ALA A 119 19.32 13.45 17.60
C ALA A 119 20.14 12.18 17.37
N GLY A 120 21.10 12.22 16.45
CA GLY A 120 21.98 11.07 16.17
C GLY A 120 21.17 9.81 15.87
N SER A 121 21.49 8.71 16.56
CA SER A 121 20.75 7.44 16.51
C SER A 121 19.63 7.30 17.55
N SER A 122 19.32 8.38 18.28
CA SER A 122 18.28 8.38 19.31
C SER A 122 16.88 8.36 18.70
N TRP A 123 15.89 7.99 19.52
CA TRP A 123 14.49 8.12 19.16
C TRP A 123 14.02 9.57 19.34
N TRP A 124 13.24 10.07 18.40
CA TRP A 124 12.54 11.36 18.53
C TRP A 124 11.04 11.19 18.34
N LYS A 125 10.26 12.05 19.00
CA LYS A 125 8.81 12.03 18.89
C LYS A 125 8.37 12.82 17.66
N GLY A 126 7.35 12.32 16.97
CA GLY A 126 6.68 13.03 15.89
C GLY A 126 5.17 12.78 15.86
N SER A 127 4.51 13.40 14.91
CA SER A 127 3.15 13.11 14.48
C SER A 127 3.15 11.81 13.66
N PRO A 128 2.15 10.93 13.81
CA PRO A 128 1.95 9.80 12.90
C PRO A 128 1.65 10.22 11.45
N SER A 129 1.33 11.49 11.20
CA SER A 129 0.87 12.02 9.90
C SER A 129 1.96 12.72 9.06
N PHE A 130 3.24 12.53 9.38
CA PHE A 130 4.34 13.32 8.84
C PHE A 130 4.80 12.97 7.42
#